data_AF-A0A1F5ZSE1-F1
#
_entry.id   AF-A0A1F5ZSE1-F1
#
_cell.length_a   1.000
_cell.length_b   1.000
_cell.length_c   1.000
_cell.angle_alpha   90.00
_cell.angle_beta   90.00
_cell.angle_gamma   90.00
#
_symmetry.space_group_name_H-M   'P 1'
#
loop_
_entity.id
_entity.type
_entity.pdbx_description
1 polymer ?
#
loop_
_entity_poly.entity_id
_entity_poly.type
_entity_poly.pdbx_seq_one_letter_code
_entity_poly.pdbx_strand_id
1 'polypeptide(L)'
;MYRREKRIPTFVALIVILFGLGGGILLLETQRPISTSADTTLIPSNMHLTNISDSQFSVSWMTSTDTTGYIEYSSDKSKWEVAFDDRDVDGKAKNYSVHHVNVKNLKENTPYYFRIISGGTRYDNEGKFFQQDTGPKLATSLSLNPAYGVIYDENDKEVAGAIIYLTLGKGLPLSTLIKDKGTWLIPLNNVRTQDLLSRPTLQEPEVIQISVLHKDGKTSYATTDTNNASPVPSMNLGKSYDFRNLKSRSKQDSVAQKKTDQAVLGEESVQKVSILFPDRDGTTTIDSQPLIRGTGITGQDVVITVNSTPQIGKVTVDKNGAWSFRPKSALGAGSHTVSITTVDSAGKSVTLSRKFIVLKSGERVLGEATPSGSLSPTLFPSTTPFETIAPTEILTPTPPVTGFMTPTYIFLTVGALLVIAGLKFIFLP
;
A
#
# COMPACT_ATOMS: atom_id res chain seq x y z
N MET A 1 24.12 -45.10 78.26
CA MET A 1 24.90 -44.37 77.23
C MET A 1 23.93 -43.53 76.40
N TYR A 2 24.08 -42.21 76.42
CA TYR A 2 23.17 -41.26 75.76
C TYR A 2 23.60 -41.09 74.29
N ARG A 3 22.78 -41.51 73.31
CA ARG A 3 23.07 -41.35 71.88
C ARG A 3 22.71 -39.91 71.47
N ARG A 4 23.72 -39.07 71.22
CA ARG A 4 23.53 -37.69 70.73
C ARG A 4 22.88 -37.71 69.34
N GLU A 5 21.67 -37.16 69.23
CA GLU A 5 21.07 -36.81 67.93
C GLU A 5 21.92 -35.73 67.25
N LYS A 6 22.36 -36.01 66.01
CA LYS A 6 23.00 -34.99 65.17
C LYS A 6 21.93 -34.06 64.60
N ARG A 7 21.68 -32.95 65.30
CA ARG A 7 20.85 -31.86 64.78
C ARG A 7 21.72 -30.93 63.94
N ILE A 8 21.31 -30.67 62.71
CA ILE A 8 21.92 -29.61 61.90
C ILE A 8 21.50 -28.29 62.56
N PRO A 9 22.46 -27.43 62.97
CA PRO A 9 22.10 -26.13 63.53
C PRO A 9 21.28 -25.37 62.48
N THR A 10 20.11 -24.85 62.87
CA THR A 10 19.17 -24.13 61.98
C THR A 10 19.88 -23.04 61.16
N PHE A 11 20.96 -22.48 61.69
CA PHE A 11 21.82 -21.50 61.02
C PHE A 11 22.49 -22.04 59.74
N VAL A 12 22.94 -23.30 59.74
CA VAL A 12 23.58 -23.94 58.58
C VAL A 12 22.57 -24.22 57.47
N ALA A 13 21.35 -24.64 57.82
CA ALA A 13 20.26 -24.84 56.86
C ALA A 13 19.82 -23.51 56.22
N LEU A 14 19.76 -22.43 57.00
CA LEU A 14 19.45 -21.09 56.50
C LEU A 14 20.51 -20.56 55.53
N ILE A 15 21.80 -20.79 55.81
CA ILE A 15 22.89 -20.40 54.91
C ILE A 15 22.81 -21.13 53.56
N VAL A 16 22.50 -22.43 53.56
CA VAL A 16 22.36 -23.21 52.32
C VAL A 16 21.17 -22.71 51.48
N ILE A 17 20.06 -22.32 52.13
CA ILE A 17 18.90 -21.73 51.45
C ILE A 17 19.22 -20.34 50.89
N LEU A 18 19.95 -19.51 51.64
CA LEU A 18 20.37 -18.16 51.20
C LEU A 18 21.36 -18.20 50.04
N PHE A 19 22.33 -19.12 50.06
CA PHE A 19 23.25 -19.32 48.93
C PHE A 19 22.55 -19.98 47.73
N GLY A 20 21.57 -20.85 47.96
CA GLY A 20 20.76 -21.46 46.90
C GLY A 20 19.86 -20.45 46.19
N LEU A 21 19.18 -19.58 46.95
CA LEU A 21 18.36 -18.49 46.39
C LEU A 21 19.22 -17.39 45.77
N GLY A 22 20.32 -16.99 46.43
CA GLY A 22 21.24 -15.99 45.91
C GLY A 22 21.95 -16.44 44.64
N GLY A 23 22.39 -17.70 44.56
CA GLY A 23 22.98 -18.29 43.37
C GLY A 23 21.98 -18.44 42.23
N GLY A 24 20.71 -18.76 42.53
CA GLY A 24 19.63 -18.81 41.54
C GLY A 24 19.31 -17.45 40.93
N ILE A 25 19.33 -16.37 41.74
CA ILE A 25 19.08 -15.00 41.28
C ILE A 25 20.27 -14.47 40.45
N LEU A 26 21.51 -14.75 40.86
CA LEU A 26 22.72 -14.38 40.08
C LEU A 26 22.84 -15.13 38.73
N LEU A 27 22.24 -16.33 38.62
CA LEU A 27 22.14 -17.08 37.36
C LEU A 27 20.99 -16.61 36.46
N LEU A 28 19.97 -15.93 37.02
CA LEU A 28 18.94 -15.22 36.25
C LEU A 28 19.46 -13.88 35.71
N GLU A 29 20.38 -13.23 36.42
CA GLU A 29 20.94 -11.92 36.03
C GLU A 29 22.12 -12.02 35.04
N THR A 30 22.72 -13.21 34.88
CA THR A 30 23.78 -13.48 33.88
C THR A 30 23.26 -14.15 32.61
N GLN A 31 21.94 -14.29 32.44
CA GLN A 31 21.38 -14.51 31.12
C GLN A 31 21.61 -13.25 30.29
N ARG A 32 22.76 -13.18 29.61
CA ARG A 32 22.87 -12.38 28.40
C ARG A 32 21.63 -12.74 27.57
N PRO A 33 20.80 -11.77 27.18
CA PRO A 33 19.67 -12.07 26.34
C PRO A 33 20.23 -12.81 25.13
N ILE A 34 19.89 -14.10 24.99
CA ILE A 34 20.04 -14.75 23.71
C ILE A 34 18.96 -14.10 22.86
N SER A 35 19.29 -12.95 22.30
CA SER A 35 18.58 -12.39 21.16
C SER A 35 18.75 -13.42 20.05
N THR A 36 17.82 -14.36 19.97
CA THR A 36 17.47 -14.94 18.68
C THR A 36 16.80 -13.82 17.89
N SER A 37 17.61 -12.88 17.41
CA SER A 37 17.19 -11.98 16.35
C SER A 37 17.07 -12.86 15.11
N ALA A 38 15.89 -13.46 14.91
CA ALA A 38 15.42 -13.55 13.54
C ALA A 38 15.53 -12.12 12.99
N ASP A 39 16.13 -11.95 11.82
CA ASP A 39 16.17 -10.67 11.15
C ASP A 39 14.72 -10.34 10.71
N THR A 40 13.92 -9.86 11.66
CA THR A 40 12.48 -9.59 11.50
C THR A 40 12.23 -8.36 10.62
N THR A 41 13.29 -7.80 10.03
CA THR A 41 13.26 -6.51 9.37
C THR A 41 12.59 -6.52 8.00
N LEU A 42 12.53 -7.69 7.35
CA LEU A 42 12.03 -7.88 5.99
C LEU A 42 10.60 -8.45 5.93
N ILE A 43 10.00 -8.80 7.07
CA ILE A 43 8.70 -9.46 7.14
C ILE A 43 7.58 -8.44 6.83
N PRO A 44 6.74 -8.68 5.81
CA PRO A 44 5.56 -7.87 5.54
C PRO A 44 4.60 -7.86 6.74
N SER A 45 4.14 -6.67 7.10
CA SER A 45 3.16 -6.41 8.14
C SER A 45 2.10 -5.42 7.64
N ASN A 46 0.98 -5.28 8.36
CA ASN A 46 -0.09 -4.34 7.99
C ASN A 46 -0.58 -4.52 6.55
N MET A 47 -0.83 -5.77 6.15
CA MET A 47 -1.29 -6.06 4.79
C MET A 47 -2.75 -5.57 4.61
N HIS A 48 -2.99 -4.75 3.61
CA HIS A 48 -4.32 -4.29 3.22
C HIS A 48 -4.63 -4.58 1.76
N LEU A 49 -5.88 -4.98 1.51
CA LEU A 49 -6.42 -5.26 0.19
C LEU A 49 -7.55 -4.30 -0.12
N THR A 50 -7.42 -3.59 -1.24
CA THR A 50 -8.21 -2.41 -1.58
C THR A 50 -8.43 -2.32 -3.09
N ASN A 51 -9.20 -1.33 -3.55
CA ASN A 51 -9.39 -1.05 -4.99
C ASN A 51 -9.91 -2.25 -5.80
N ILE A 52 -10.59 -3.19 -5.15
CA ILE A 52 -11.05 -4.43 -5.75
C ILE A 52 -12.16 -4.09 -6.74
N SER A 53 -12.00 -4.56 -7.98
CA SER A 53 -12.91 -4.31 -9.08
C SER A 53 -13.04 -5.56 -9.96
N ASP A 54 -13.57 -5.37 -11.17
CA ASP A 54 -13.62 -6.39 -12.21
C ASP A 54 -12.26 -6.65 -12.87
N SER A 55 -11.35 -5.69 -12.85
CA SER A 55 -10.09 -5.78 -13.61
C SER A 55 -8.84 -5.40 -12.83
N GLN A 56 -8.97 -5.13 -11.52
CA GLN A 56 -7.83 -4.81 -10.67
C GLN A 56 -8.14 -5.02 -9.18
N PHE A 57 -7.08 -5.14 -8.39
CA PHE A 57 -7.06 -4.94 -6.94
C PHE A 57 -5.71 -4.35 -6.54
N SER A 58 -5.63 -3.76 -5.35
CA SER A 58 -4.38 -3.23 -4.80
C SER A 58 -4.05 -3.91 -3.49
N VAL A 59 -2.77 -4.21 -3.31
CA VAL A 59 -2.22 -4.79 -2.09
C VAL A 59 -1.17 -3.82 -1.56
N SER A 60 -1.19 -3.63 -0.26
CA SER A 60 -0.24 -2.77 0.43
C SER A 60 0.24 -3.42 1.70
N TRP A 61 1.47 -3.14 2.09
CA TRP A 61 2.09 -3.66 3.31
C TRP A 61 3.24 -2.75 3.76
N MET A 62 3.77 -3.03 4.94
CA MET A 62 4.93 -2.36 5.51
C MET A 62 6.02 -3.34 5.93
N THR A 63 7.25 -2.85 5.96
CA THR A 63 8.43 -3.51 6.52
C THR A 63 9.12 -2.55 7.48
N SER A 64 9.93 -3.06 8.41
CA SER A 64 10.59 -2.18 9.39
C SER A 64 11.79 -1.44 8.80
N THR A 65 12.30 -1.88 7.66
CA THR A 65 13.40 -1.25 6.90
C THR A 65 13.05 -1.16 5.42
N ASP A 66 13.74 -0.29 4.69
CA ASP A 66 13.53 -0.14 3.25
C ASP A 66 14.03 -1.38 2.49
N THR A 67 13.14 -2.05 1.76
CA THR A 67 13.42 -3.28 1.04
C THR A 67 12.73 -3.32 -0.32
N THR A 68 13.18 -4.18 -1.22
CA THR A 68 12.47 -4.41 -2.49
C THR A 68 11.14 -5.10 -2.21
N GLY A 69 10.06 -4.63 -2.86
CA GLY A 69 8.73 -5.19 -2.69
C GLY A 69 7.96 -5.29 -4.00
N TYR A 70 7.40 -6.46 -4.29
CA TYR A 70 6.52 -6.69 -5.44
C TYR A 70 5.61 -7.90 -5.19
N ILE A 71 4.65 -8.14 -6.08
CA ILE A 71 3.70 -9.25 -5.97
C ILE A 71 3.84 -10.17 -7.15
N GLU A 72 3.88 -11.48 -6.86
CA GLU A 72 3.65 -12.51 -7.86
C GLU A 72 2.18 -12.95 -7.76
N TYR A 73 1.46 -12.95 -8.88
CA TYR A 73 0.04 -13.31 -8.94
C TYR A 73 -0.27 -14.26 -10.09
N SER A 74 -1.34 -15.04 -9.97
CA SER A 74 -1.78 -16.02 -10.95
C SER A 74 -3.27 -16.34 -10.81
N SER A 75 -3.98 -16.56 -11.92
CA SER A 75 -5.36 -17.08 -11.91
C SER A 75 -5.44 -18.62 -11.87
N ASP A 76 -4.34 -19.31 -12.18
CA ASP A 76 -4.31 -20.78 -12.34
C ASP A 76 -3.23 -21.49 -11.50
N LYS A 77 -2.42 -20.72 -10.74
CA LYS A 77 -1.30 -21.17 -9.89
C LYS A 77 -0.13 -21.80 -10.66
N SER A 78 -0.19 -21.87 -11.98
CA SER A 78 0.84 -22.48 -12.84
C SER A 78 1.72 -21.43 -13.50
N LYS A 79 1.12 -20.34 -14.00
CA LYS A 79 1.82 -19.22 -14.62
C LYS A 79 1.71 -17.99 -13.75
N TRP A 80 2.85 -17.47 -13.32
CA TRP A 80 2.94 -16.33 -12.41
C TRP A 80 3.34 -15.07 -13.19
N GLU A 81 2.59 -14.01 -12.97
CA GLU A 81 2.88 -12.66 -13.41
C GLU A 81 3.40 -11.82 -12.24
N VAL A 82 4.04 -10.70 -12.54
CA VAL A 82 4.63 -9.81 -11.53
C VAL A 82 4.00 -8.43 -11.61
N ALA A 83 3.59 -7.90 -10.47
CA ALA A 83 3.17 -6.51 -10.30
C ALA A 83 4.14 -5.81 -9.33
N PHE A 84 4.77 -4.72 -9.79
CA PHE A 84 5.71 -3.93 -9.01
C PHE A 84 5.01 -2.84 -8.20
N ASP A 85 5.73 -2.26 -7.24
CA ASP A 85 5.28 -1.07 -6.51
C ASP A 85 4.88 0.07 -7.47
N ASP A 86 3.86 0.84 -7.11
CA ASP A 86 3.34 1.94 -7.93
C ASP A 86 4.36 3.03 -8.26
N ARG A 87 5.49 3.09 -7.54
CA ARG A 87 6.64 3.97 -7.85
C ARG A 87 7.61 3.36 -8.87
N ASP A 88 7.62 2.05 -9.04
CA ASP A 88 8.58 1.29 -9.85
C ASP A 88 8.09 1.15 -11.30
N VAL A 89 7.79 2.30 -11.92
CA VAL A 89 7.24 2.41 -13.28
C VAL A 89 8.22 1.96 -14.38
N ASP A 90 9.49 1.77 -14.04
CA ASP A 90 10.54 1.23 -14.91
C ASP A 90 10.61 -0.30 -14.87
N GLY A 91 9.73 -0.97 -14.12
CA GLY A 91 9.69 -2.42 -13.98
C GLY A 91 10.85 -2.98 -13.15
N LYS A 92 11.50 -2.14 -12.34
CA LYS A 92 12.61 -2.52 -11.48
C LYS A 92 12.26 -2.25 -10.03
N ALA A 93 12.25 -3.30 -9.22
CA ALA A 93 11.99 -3.19 -7.79
C ALA A 93 13.03 -2.29 -7.10
N LYS A 94 12.56 -1.30 -6.35
CA LYS A 94 13.38 -0.40 -5.52
C LYS A 94 13.04 -0.56 -4.05
N ASN A 95 13.87 0.02 -3.20
CA ASN A 95 13.75 -0.15 -1.75
C ASN A 95 12.78 0.87 -1.16
N TYR A 96 11.76 0.36 -0.46
CA TYR A 96 10.81 1.16 0.32
C TYR A 96 10.43 0.41 1.60
N SER A 97 9.95 1.12 2.62
CA SER A 97 9.41 0.51 3.86
C SER A 97 7.88 0.45 3.88
N VAL A 98 7.25 1.20 2.98
CA VAL A 98 5.81 1.19 2.73
C VAL A 98 5.64 0.81 1.28
N HIS A 99 4.86 -0.23 1.00
CA HIS A 99 4.64 -0.73 -0.35
C HIS A 99 3.18 -0.62 -0.76
N HIS A 100 2.93 -0.20 -1.99
CA HIS A 100 1.61 -0.17 -2.60
C HIS A 100 1.71 -0.67 -4.02
N VAL A 101 1.06 -1.81 -4.30
CA VAL A 101 1.12 -2.50 -5.59
C VAL A 101 -0.30 -2.60 -6.15
N ASN A 102 -0.51 -2.06 -7.35
CA ASN A 102 -1.77 -2.19 -8.06
C ASN A 102 -1.69 -3.26 -9.15
N VAL A 103 -2.40 -4.37 -8.97
CA VAL A 103 -2.49 -5.47 -9.93
C VAL A 103 -3.63 -5.16 -10.90
N LYS A 104 -3.33 -5.01 -12.19
CA LYS A 104 -4.26 -4.50 -13.21
C LYS A 104 -4.43 -5.46 -14.38
N ASN A 105 -5.37 -5.14 -15.27
CA ASN A 105 -5.68 -5.92 -16.48
C ASN A 105 -6.13 -7.35 -16.18
N LEU A 106 -6.80 -7.52 -15.04
CA LEU A 106 -7.33 -8.80 -14.62
C LEU A 106 -8.63 -9.14 -15.36
N LYS A 107 -8.95 -10.42 -15.43
CA LYS A 107 -10.23 -10.90 -15.95
C LYS A 107 -11.31 -10.73 -14.88
N GLU A 108 -12.52 -10.38 -15.30
CA GLU A 108 -13.68 -10.30 -14.40
C GLU A 108 -14.10 -11.68 -13.87
N ASN A 109 -14.80 -11.72 -12.73
CA ASN A 109 -15.32 -12.94 -12.10
C ASN A 109 -14.28 -14.06 -11.95
N THR A 110 -13.02 -13.71 -11.63
CA THR A 110 -11.90 -14.66 -11.64
C THR A 110 -11.19 -14.65 -10.29
N PRO A 111 -10.94 -15.82 -9.67
CA PRO A 111 -10.09 -15.92 -8.50
C PRO A 111 -8.63 -15.71 -8.88
N TYR A 112 -7.94 -14.83 -8.16
CA TYR A 112 -6.51 -14.62 -8.28
C TYR A 112 -5.80 -15.03 -7.00
N TYR A 113 -4.72 -15.79 -7.16
CA TYR A 113 -3.82 -16.20 -6.11
C TYR A 113 -2.57 -15.35 -6.16
N PHE A 114 -2.08 -14.90 -5.01
CA PHE A 114 -0.88 -14.09 -4.95
C PHE A 114 -0.02 -14.37 -3.74
N ARG A 115 1.23 -13.95 -3.83
CA ARG A 115 2.20 -13.92 -2.73
C ARG A 115 3.02 -12.64 -2.79
N ILE A 116 3.44 -12.18 -1.62
CA ILE A 116 4.24 -10.96 -1.49
C ILE A 116 5.71 -11.37 -1.58
N ILE A 117 6.47 -10.66 -2.40
CA ILE A 117 7.93 -10.78 -2.42
C ILE A 117 8.50 -9.54 -1.74
N SER A 118 9.17 -9.75 -0.61
CA SER A 118 9.76 -8.68 0.20
C SER A 118 11.22 -9.05 0.53
N GLY A 119 12.15 -8.17 0.18
CA GLY A 119 13.59 -8.45 0.32
C GLY A 119 14.06 -9.73 -0.36
N GLY A 120 13.44 -10.09 -1.49
CA GLY A 120 13.71 -11.34 -2.22
C GLY A 120 13.11 -12.60 -1.59
N THR A 121 12.47 -12.48 -0.42
CA THR A 121 11.81 -13.60 0.26
C THR A 121 10.33 -13.65 -0.10
N ARG A 122 9.79 -14.87 -0.24
CA ARG A 122 8.38 -15.11 -0.54
C ARG A 122 7.57 -15.22 0.74
N TYR A 123 6.49 -14.47 0.82
CA TYR A 123 5.55 -14.48 1.94
C TYR A 123 4.15 -14.85 1.44
N ASP A 124 3.58 -15.86 2.07
CA ASP A 124 2.26 -16.40 1.81
C ASP A 124 1.46 -16.52 3.13
N ASN A 125 0.23 -17.01 3.03
CA ASN A 125 -0.67 -17.19 4.16
C ASN A 125 -0.48 -18.59 4.78
N GLU A 126 0.63 -18.78 5.48
CA GLU A 126 0.95 -20.02 6.22
C GLU A 126 0.99 -21.27 5.32
N GLY A 127 1.69 -21.17 4.18
CA GLY A 127 1.82 -22.24 3.19
C GLY A 127 0.66 -22.29 2.18
N LYS A 128 -0.27 -21.34 2.22
CA LYS A 128 -1.31 -21.12 1.21
C LYS A 128 -1.14 -19.77 0.55
N PHE A 129 -1.36 -19.68 -0.76
CA PHE A 129 -1.40 -18.37 -1.42
C PHE A 129 -2.54 -17.51 -0.86
N PHE A 130 -2.31 -16.20 -0.79
CA PHE A 130 -3.42 -15.27 -0.62
C PHE A 130 -4.36 -15.38 -1.82
N GLN A 131 -5.65 -15.18 -1.61
CA GLN A 131 -6.65 -15.21 -2.67
C GLN A 131 -7.46 -13.92 -2.66
N GLN A 132 -7.70 -13.37 -3.85
CA GLN A 132 -8.63 -12.30 -4.08
C GLN A 132 -9.41 -12.53 -5.37
N ASP A 133 -10.72 -12.44 -5.30
CA ASP A 133 -11.60 -12.59 -6.47
C ASP A 133 -11.85 -11.22 -7.12
N THR A 134 -11.83 -11.15 -8.45
CA THR A 134 -12.35 -9.99 -9.17
C THR A 134 -13.87 -10.11 -9.34
N GLY A 135 -14.56 -8.98 -9.30
CA GLY A 135 -16.01 -8.94 -9.49
C GLY A 135 -16.43 -8.97 -10.97
N PRO A 136 -17.74 -8.93 -11.27
CA PRO A 136 -18.24 -8.72 -12.62
C PRO A 136 -18.11 -7.25 -13.03
N LYS A 137 -18.03 -6.96 -14.33
CA LYS A 137 -18.18 -5.58 -14.79
C LYS A 137 -19.59 -5.05 -14.48
N LEU A 138 -19.65 -3.90 -13.79
CA LEU A 138 -20.91 -3.28 -13.38
C LEU A 138 -21.37 -2.26 -14.42
N ALA A 139 -22.61 -2.39 -14.89
CA ALA A 139 -23.19 -1.53 -15.92
C ALA A 139 -23.44 -0.08 -15.44
N THR A 140 -23.85 0.07 -14.17
CA THR A 140 -24.13 1.39 -13.58
C THR A 140 -22.83 2.02 -13.09
N SER A 141 -22.55 3.26 -13.47
CA SER A 141 -21.45 4.05 -12.90
C SER A 141 -21.94 4.96 -11.77
N LEU A 142 -21.18 5.05 -10.67
CA LEU A 142 -21.40 6.12 -9.68
C LEU A 142 -20.89 7.44 -10.25
N SER A 143 -21.74 8.46 -10.27
CA SER A 143 -21.37 9.82 -10.67
C SER A 143 -20.95 10.62 -9.43
N LEU A 144 -19.78 10.31 -8.90
CA LEU A 144 -19.19 11.05 -7.77
C LEU A 144 -17.93 11.79 -8.20
N ASN A 145 -17.73 12.97 -7.61
CA ASN A 145 -16.43 13.63 -7.65
C ASN A 145 -15.37 12.75 -6.97
N PRO A 146 -14.12 12.72 -7.47
CA PRO A 146 -13.05 11.99 -6.81
C PRO A 146 -12.71 12.65 -5.47
N ALA A 147 -12.33 11.84 -4.47
CA ALA A 147 -11.77 12.38 -3.25
C ALA A 147 -10.31 12.76 -3.48
N TYR A 148 -9.89 13.94 -3.02
CA TYR A 148 -8.49 14.38 -3.12
C TYR A 148 -8.13 15.36 -2.02
N GLY A 149 -6.84 15.48 -1.71
CA GLY A 149 -6.37 16.37 -0.66
C GLY A 149 -4.84 16.42 -0.57
N VAL A 150 -4.36 17.00 0.53
CA VAL A 150 -2.93 17.14 0.83
C VAL A 150 -2.64 16.70 2.26
N ILE A 151 -1.57 15.92 2.45
CA ILE A 151 -1.07 15.48 3.75
C ILE A 151 0.27 16.13 4.06
N TYR A 152 0.39 16.66 5.28
CA TYR A 152 1.59 17.25 5.84
C TYR A 152 2.11 16.42 7.03
N ASP A 153 3.37 16.60 7.42
CA ASP A 153 3.92 16.06 8.65
C ASP A 153 3.62 16.98 9.85
N GLU A 154 4.24 16.70 11.01
CA GLU A 154 4.07 17.50 12.23
C GLU A 154 4.65 18.92 12.14
N ASN A 155 5.51 19.18 11.14
CA ASN A 155 6.19 20.45 10.90
C ASN A 155 5.62 21.18 9.66
N ASP A 156 4.43 20.82 9.22
CA ASP A 156 3.74 21.36 8.03
C ASP A 156 4.53 21.17 6.71
N LYS A 157 5.41 20.16 6.66
CA LYS A 157 6.12 19.79 5.43
C LYS A 157 5.33 18.73 4.67
N GLU A 158 5.37 18.77 3.35
CA GLU A 158 4.62 17.82 2.54
C GLU A 158 5.16 16.38 2.67
N VAL A 159 4.25 15.40 2.74
CA VAL A 159 4.58 13.98 2.92
C VAL A 159 4.43 13.22 1.60
N ALA A 160 5.43 12.41 1.23
CA ALA A 160 5.33 11.51 0.08
C ALA A 160 5.61 10.07 0.50
N GLY A 161 5.08 9.10 -0.25
CA GLY A 161 5.34 7.67 -0.03
C GLY A 161 4.56 7.03 1.13
N ALA A 162 3.68 7.78 1.80
CA ALA A 162 2.62 7.23 2.64
C ALA A 162 1.47 6.67 1.77
N ILE A 163 0.59 5.88 2.38
CA ILE A 163 -0.63 5.37 1.74
C ILE A 163 -1.83 6.02 2.41
N ILE A 164 -2.78 6.46 1.61
CA ILE A 164 -4.09 6.86 2.10
C ILE A 164 -5.13 5.81 1.74
N TYR A 165 -5.94 5.44 2.71
CA TYR A 165 -7.10 4.56 2.57
C TYR A 165 -8.37 5.36 2.76
N LEU A 166 -9.39 5.00 2.01
CA LEU A 166 -10.69 5.65 2.03
C LEU A 166 -11.81 4.62 1.94
N THR A 167 -12.77 4.71 2.85
CA THR A 167 -14.01 3.92 2.84
C THR A 167 -15.20 4.86 2.67
N LEU A 168 -16.02 4.62 1.65
CA LEU A 168 -17.24 5.37 1.37
C LEU A 168 -18.45 4.54 1.84
N GLY A 169 -19.14 5.00 2.89
CA GLY A 169 -20.25 4.28 3.49
C GLY A 169 -19.85 2.85 3.92
N LYS A 170 -20.58 1.85 3.41
CA LYS A 170 -20.30 0.41 3.63
C LYS A 170 -19.57 -0.26 2.46
N GLY A 171 -18.98 0.53 1.57
CA GLY A 171 -18.22 0.02 0.43
C GLY A 171 -16.88 -0.59 0.84
N LEU A 172 -16.30 -1.37 -0.06
CA LEU A 172 -14.92 -1.84 0.06
C LEU A 172 -13.93 -0.66 0.08
N PRO A 173 -12.80 -0.81 0.80
CA PRO A 173 -11.83 0.26 0.92
C PRO A 173 -11.10 0.51 -0.41
N LEU A 174 -10.82 1.78 -0.66
CA LEU A 174 -9.99 2.26 -1.73
C LEU A 174 -8.67 2.80 -1.17
N SER A 175 -7.64 2.87 -2.01
CA SER A 175 -6.36 3.43 -1.60
C SER A 175 -5.57 4.04 -2.75
N THR A 176 -4.62 4.90 -2.39
CA THR A 176 -3.54 5.34 -3.29
C THR A 176 -2.29 5.65 -2.48
N LEU A 177 -1.14 5.58 -3.15
CA LEU A 177 0.08 6.18 -2.64
C LEU A 177 -0.01 7.72 -2.70
N ILE A 178 0.41 8.39 -1.63
CA ILE A 178 0.59 9.84 -1.57
C ILE A 178 1.83 10.20 -2.39
N LYS A 179 1.63 11.07 -3.38
CA LYS A 179 2.66 11.51 -4.32
C LYS A 179 3.45 12.68 -3.76
N ASP A 180 4.38 13.20 -4.56
CA ASP A 180 5.14 14.38 -4.21
C ASP A 180 4.23 15.54 -3.81
N LYS A 181 4.72 16.39 -2.91
CA LYS A 181 3.99 17.52 -2.33
C LYS A 181 2.72 17.14 -1.56
N GLY A 182 2.65 15.93 -0.96
CA GLY A 182 1.54 15.59 -0.07
C GLY A 182 0.26 15.19 -0.78
N THR A 183 0.25 15.18 -2.11
CA THR A 183 -0.98 15.08 -2.89
C THR A 183 -1.47 13.65 -3.05
N TRP A 184 -2.79 13.47 -2.99
CA TRP A 184 -3.42 12.17 -3.22
C TRP A 184 -4.77 12.35 -3.91
N LEU A 185 -5.20 11.32 -4.64
CA LEU A 185 -6.48 11.31 -5.35
C LEU A 185 -7.03 9.87 -5.43
N ILE A 186 -8.28 9.68 -5.04
CA ILE A 186 -9.00 8.40 -5.11
C ILE A 186 -10.31 8.61 -5.91
N PRO A 187 -10.47 7.94 -7.06
CA PRO A 187 -11.76 7.91 -7.76
C PRO A 187 -12.81 7.12 -6.98
N LEU A 188 -13.88 7.78 -6.54
CA LEU A 188 -14.97 7.16 -5.77
C LEU A 188 -15.95 6.35 -6.64
N ASN A 189 -15.84 6.48 -7.97
CA ASN A 189 -16.67 5.75 -8.93
C ASN A 189 -16.36 4.25 -8.96
N ASN A 190 -15.27 3.78 -8.33
CA ASN A 190 -14.87 2.37 -8.31
C ASN A 190 -15.31 1.62 -7.05
N VAL A 191 -16.00 2.28 -6.11
CA VAL A 191 -16.48 1.62 -4.89
C VAL A 191 -17.48 0.51 -5.23
N ARG A 192 -17.33 -0.62 -4.56
CA ARG A 192 -18.17 -1.82 -4.65
C ARG A 192 -18.63 -2.29 -3.28
N THR A 193 -19.72 -3.05 -3.23
CA THR A 193 -20.15 -3.79 -2.04
C THR A 193 -19.18 -4.92 -1.70
N GLN A 194 -19.24 -5.44 -0.47
CA GLN A 194 -18.35 -6.51 0.01
C GLN A 194 -18.39 -7.79 -0.85
N ASP A 195 -19.55 -8.07 -1.45
CA ASP A 195 -19.75 -9.21 -2.36
C ASP A 195 -19.26 -8.96 -3.80
N LEU A 196 -18.79 -7.74 -4.10
CA LEU A 196 -18.35 -7.29 -5.43
C LEU A 196 -19.42 -7.22 -6.51
N LEU A 197 -20.65 -7.66 -6.24
CA LEU A 197 -21.72 -7.82 -7.24
C LEU A 197 -22.44 -6.52 -7.55
N SER A 198 -22.29 -5.49 -6.71
CA SER A 198 -23.00 -4.24 -6.86
C SER A 198 -22.18 -3.04 -6.35
N ARG A 199 -22.77 -1.85 -6.45
CA ARG A 199 -22.23 -0.63 -5.87
C ARG A 199 -23.06 -0.26 -4.63
N PRO A 200 -22.44 0.34 -3.60
CA PRO A 200 -23.19 0.74 -2.42
C PRO A 200 -24.24 1.80 -2.78
N THR A 201 -25.43 1.67 -2.18
CA THR A 201 -26.42 2.73 -2.16
C THR A 201 -25.93 3.85 -1.24
N LEU A 202 -25.87 5.07 -1.76
CA LEU A 202 -25.34 6.23 -1.03
C LEU A 202 -26.47 7.16 -0.58
N GLN A 203 -26.28 7.77 0.58
CA GLN A 203 -27.04 8.91 1.06
C GLN A 203 -26.32 10.20 0.65
N GLU A 204 -27.01 11.32 0.50
CA GLU A 204 -26.35 12.62 0.24
C GLU A 204 -26.54 13.55 1.44
N PRO A 205 -25.45 13.95 2.14
CA PRO A 205 -24.06 13.54 1.93
C PRO A 205 -23.72 12.18 2.58
N GLU A 206 -23.00 11.31 1.86
CA GLU A 206 -22.49 10.05 2.41
C GLU A 206 -21.21 10.28 3.22
N VAL A 207 -21.08 9.57 4.35
CA VAL A 207 -19.89 9.59 5.20
C VAL A 207 -18.71 8.89 4.53
N ILE A 208 -17.54 9.52 4.63
CA ILE A 208 -16.26 8.98 4.16
C ILE A 208 -15.32 8.87 5.36
N GLN A 209 -14.73 7.69 5.54
CA GLN A 209 -13.68 7.45 6.52
C GLN A 209 -12.33 7.37 5.81
N ILE A 210 -11.34 8.06 6.35
CA ILE A 210 -9.98 8.14 5.82
C ILE A 210 -9.01 7.68 6.90
N SER A 211 -8.03 6.87 6.50
CA SER A 211 -6.83 6.62 7.30
C SER A 211 -5.58 6.81 6.45
N VAL A 212 -4.51 7.31 7.07
CA VAL A 212 -3.21 7.49 6.43
C VAL A 212 -2.20 6.63 7.17
N LEU A 213 -1.42 5.85 6.42
CA LEU A 213 -0.35 5.00 6.93
C LEU A 213 1.00 5.50 6.39
N HIS A 214 1.92 5.85 7.28
CA HIS A 214 3.25 6.34 6.96
C HIS A 214 4.34 5.41 7.49
N LYS A 215 5.56 5.55 6.96
CA LYS A 215 6.70 4.65 7.22
C LYS A 215 7.17 4.59 8.68
N ASP A 216 6.85 5.61 9.48
CA ASP A 216 7.17 5.66 10.91
C ASP A 216 6.13 4.90 11.77
N GLY A 217 5.15 4.25 11.13
CA GLY A 217 4.05 3.56 11.82
C GLY A 217 3.01 4.52 12.40
N LYS A 218 3.17 5.84 12.24
CA LYS A 218 2.14 6.80 12.66
C LYS A 218 0.94 6.68 11.72
N THR A 219 -0.24 6.68 12.33
CA THR A 219 -1.51 6.69 11.61
C THR A 219 -2.26 7.98 11.88
N SER A 220 -2.85 8.55 10.83
CA SER A 220 -3.83 9.64 10.94
C SER A 220 -5.20 9.15 10.52
N TYR A 221 -6.23 9.76 11.08
CA TYR A 221 -7.62 9.43 10.77
C TYR A 221 -8.39 10.69 10.43
N ALA A 222 -9.34 10.59 9.49
CA ALA A 222 -10.32 11.64 9.28
C ALA A 222 -11.68 11.04 8.97
N THR A 223 -12.72 11.69 9.47
CA THR A 223 -14.09 11.48 8.97
C THR A 223 -14.48 12.71 8.17
N THR A 224 -14.97 12.52 6.96
CA THR A 224 -15.46 13.58 6.07
C THR A 224 -16.74 13.09 5.40
N ASP A 225 -17.19 13.78 4.37
CA ASP A 225 -18.34 13.36 3.57
C ASP A 225 -18.16 13.72 2.09
N THR A 226 -19.09 13.27 1.26
CA THR A 226 -19.10 13.53 -0.19
C THR A 226 -19.12 15.01 -0.57
N ASN A 227 -19.61 15.92 0.28
CA ASN A 227 -19.56 17.37 0.03
C ASN A 227 -18.17 17.95 0.31
N ASN A 228 -17.45 17.37 1.27
CA ASN A 228 -16.13 17.81 1.73
C ASN A 228 -15.00 16.88 1.21
N ALA A 229 -15.25 16.04 0.21
CA ALA A 229 -14.27 15.11 -0.34
C ALA A 229 -13.38 15.72 -1.43
N SER A 230 -13.81 16.84 -2.01
CA SER A 230 -13.28 17.34 -3.29
C SER A 230 -13.02 18.86 -3.27
N PRO A 231 -12.10 19.37 -2.43
CA PRO A 231 -11.07 18.62 -1.68
C PRO A 231 -11.44 18.28 -0.24
N VAL A 232 -10.83 17.23 0.29
CA VAL A 232 -10.68 16.99 1.73
C VAL A 232 -9.75 18.05 2.31
N PRO A 233 -10.12 18.73 3.42
CA PRO A 233 -9.23 19.64 4.11
C PRO A 233 -7.89 19.00 4.46
N SER A 234 -6.82 19.79 4.45
CA SER A 234 -5.47 19.29 4.72
C SER A 234 -5.37 18.63 6.09
N MET A 235 -4.60 17.55 6.17
CA MET A 235 -4.36 16.80 7.40
C MET A 235 -2.86 16.73 7.70
N ASN A 236 -2.50 16.70 8.98
CA ASN A 236 -1.15 16.39 9.43
C ASN A 236 -1.08 14.93 9.91
N LEU A 237 0.10 14.31 9.77
CA LEU A 237 0.38 12.98 10.31
C LEU A 237 0.26 12.94 11.84
N GLY A 238 -0.19 11.81 12.38
CA GLY A 238 -0.38 11.57 13.82
C GLY A 238 -1.61 12.24 14.45
N LYS A 239 -2.51 12.81 13.64
CA LYS A 239 -3.71 13.53 14.11
C LYS A 239 -5.01 12.91 13.61
N SER A 240 -6.10 13.19 14.32
CA SER A 240 -7.46 12.77 13.98
C SER A 240 -8.37 13.97 13.71
N TYR A 241 -9.21 13.88 12.68
CA TYR A 241 -10.07 14.97 12.23
C TYR A 241 -11.54 14.53 12.00
N ASP A 242 -12.47 15.48 12.13
CA ASP A 242 -13.85 15.34 11.65
C ASP A 242 -14.24 16.59 10.85
N PHE A 243 -14.49 16.40 9.57
CA PHE A 243 -14.77 17.44 8.57
C PHE A 243 -16.25 17.47 8.14
N ARG A 244 -17.13 16.64 8.72
CA ARG A 244 -18.54 16.55 8.30
C ARG A 244 -19.39 17.78 8.63
N ASN A 245 -18.97 18.55 9.63
CA ASN A 245 -19.70 19.72 10.14
C ASN A 245 -18.92 21.02 9.96
N LEU A 246 -18.15 21.12 8.87
CA LEU A 246 -17.59 22.39 8.47
C LEU A 246 -18.76 23.30 8.09
N LYS A 247 -19.26 24.11 9.04
CA LYS A 247 -20.07 25.30 8.74
C LYS A 247 -19.35 25.98 7.59
N SER A 248 -20.05 26.39 6.52
CA SER A 248 -19.48 27.22 5.46
C SER A 248 -18.61 28.27 6.10
N ARG A 249 -17.29 28.03 6.14
CA ARG A 249 -16.37 28.98 6.73
C ARG A 249 -16.39 30.10 5.72
N SER A 250 -17.10 31.18 6.06
CA SER A 250 -16.70 32.50 5.58
C SER A 250 -15.20 32.57 5.75
N LYS A 251 -14.49 32.87 4.67
CA LYS A 251 -13.04 33.08 4.60
C LYS A 251 -12.51 33.85 5.82
N GLN A 252 -12.16 33.13 6.87
CA GLN A 252 -11.27 33.55 7.93
C GLN A 252 -11.03 32.33 8.80
N ASP A 253 -9.77 32.17 9.19
CA ASP A 253 -9.27 31.16 10.13
C ASP A 253 -8.95 29.79 9.53
N SER A 254 -7.77 29.74 8.86
CA SER A 254 -6.61 28.94 9.29
C SER A 254 -5.52 28.87 8.19
N VAL A 255 -4.23 29.21 8.34
CA VAL A 255 -3.41 29.94 9.33
C VAL A 255 -2.13 30.37 8.61
N ALA A 256 -1.76 31.65 8.71
CA ALA A 256 -0.37 32.05 8.95
C ALA A 256 -0.43 33.15 10.01
N GLN A 257 -0.47 32.75 11.28
CA GLN A 257 -0.17 33.63 12.40
C GLN A 257 0.97 33.00 13.19
N LYS A 258 2.17 33.24 12.68
CA LYS A 258 3.29 33.53 13.57
C LYS A 258 2.93 34.84 14.25
N LYS A 259 2.84 34.84 15.58
CA LYS A 259 2.82 36.06 16.39
C LYS A 259 4.08 36.88 16.05
N THR A 260 3.87 37.99 15.38
CA THR A 260 4.43 39.28 15.76
C THR A 260 3.25 40.24 15.80
N ASP A 261 3.16 41.00 16.88
CA ASP A 261 1.98 41.75 17.27
C ASP A 261 1.57 42.84 16.27
N GLN A 262 0.26 43.11 16.29
CA GLN A 262 -0.49 44.24 15.72
C GLN A 262 -0.95 44.16 14.26
N ALA A 263 -2.25 44.44 14.13
CA ALA A 263 -3.09 44.33 12.94
C ALA A 263 -2.83 45.44 11.91
N VAL A 264 -3.18 45.17 10.63
CA VAL A 264 -4.01 46.02 9.76
C VAL A 264 -4.21 45.33 8.38
N LEU A 265 -5.44 45.46 7.89
CA LEU A 265 -6.06 45.16 6.59
C LEU A 265 -5.24 44.71 5.36
N GLY A 266 -5.68 43.57 4.80
CA GLY A 266 -6.05 43.39 3.38
C GLY A 266 -4.94 43.17 2.35
N GLU A 267 -4.75 41.93 1.88
CA GLU A 267 -4.09 41.65 0.59
C GLU A 267 -4.73 40.46 -0.14
N GLU A 268 -5.02 40.66 -1.42
CA GLU A 268 -5.68 39.77 -2.37
C GLU A 268 -4.78 38.56 -2.73
N SER A 269 -5.34 37.34 -2.71
CA SER A 269 -4.61 36.16 -3.20
C SER A 269 -4.64 36.09 -4.73
N VAL A 270 -3.47 36.26 -5.34
CA VAL A 270 -3.29 36.12 -6.79
C VAL A 270 -3.55 34.66 -7.22
N GLN A 271 -4.63 34.45 -7.98
CA GLN A 271 -5.00 33.15 -8.54
C GLN A 271 -4.03 32.77 -9.67
N LYS A 272 -3.30 31.66 -9.52
CA LYS A 272 -2.29 31.19 -10.49
C LYS A 272 -2.88 30.25 -11.54
N VAL A 273 -2.66 30.58 -12.82
CA VAL A 273 -3.03 29.75 -13.97
C VAL A 273 -2.09 28.54 -14.11
N SER A 274 -2.64 27.33 -14.31
CA SER A 274 -1.85 26.11 -14.52
C SER A 274 -2.61 25.02 -15.27
N ILE A 275 -1.89 24.00 -15.76
CA ILE A 275 -2.47 22.75 -16.28
C ILE A 275 -2.22 21.67 -15.21
N LEU A 276 -3.25 20.90 -14.85
CA LEU A 276 -3.21 19.81 -13.87
C LEU A 276 -3.21 18.44 -14.52
N PHE A 277 -3.94 18.26 -15.62
CA PHE A 277 -3.83 17.08 -16.49
C PHE A 277 -3.79 17.51 -17.96
N PRO A 278 -2.79 17.06 -18.74
CA PRO A 278 -1.63 16.26 -18.33
C PRO A 278 -0.78 16.98 -17.28
N ASP A 279 -0.20 16.25 -16.33
CA ASP A 279 0.51 16.75 -15.14
C ASP A 279 2.00 17.07 -15.40
N ARG A 280 2.55 16.61 -16.53
CA ARG A 280 3.89 16.92 -17.07
C ARG A 280 3.94 16.58 -18.56
N ASP A 281 5.06 16.89 -19.21
CA ASP A 281 5.28 16.44 -20.58
C ASP A 281 5.51 14.92 -20.62
N GLY A 282 4.83 14.26 -21.56
CA GLY A 282 4.91 12.82 -21.75
C GLY A 282 3.96 11.99 -20.87
N THR A 283 3.06 12.63 -20.10
CA THR A 283 1.99 11.93 -19.37
C THR A 283 1.20 11.02 -20.32
N THR A 284 1.03 9.75 -19.96
CA THR A 284 0.33 8.75 -20.77
C THR A 284 -1.10 8.53 -20.28
N THR A 285 -2.04 8.31 -21.19
CA THR A 285 -3.43 7.94 -20.89
C THR A 285 -3.91 6.86 -21.84
N ILE A 286 -4.76 5.94 -21.36
CA ILE A 286 -5.48 4.98 -22.21
C ILE A 286 -6.86 5.50 -22.64
N ASP A 287 -7.30 6.64 -22.09
CA ASP A 287 -8.54 7.30 -22.48
C ASP A 287 -8.33 8.05 -23.80
N SER A 288 -9.06 7.66 -24.83
CA SER A 288 -9.06 8.35 -26.14
C SER A 288 -9.77 9.71 -26.09
N GLN A 289 -10.48 10.05 -25.01
CA GLN A 289 -11.07 11.36 -24.76
C GLN A 289 -10.67 11.88 -23.37
N PRO A 290 -9.37 12.18 -23.16
CA PRO A 290 -8.88 12.52 -21.82
C PRO A 290 -9.54 13.78 -21.26
N LEU A 291 -9.85 13.76 -19.96
CA LEU A 291 -10.32 14.95 -19.24
C LEU A 291 -9.13 15.86 -18.90
N ILE A 292 -8.89 16.85 -19.76
CA ILE A 292 -7.90 17.90 -19.56
C ILE A 292 -8.41 18.82 -18.44
N ARG A 293 -7.55 19.17 -17.49
CA ARG A 293 -7.93 20.04 -16.37
C ARG A 293 -6.80 20.95 -15.96
N GLY A 294 -7.13 22.05 -15.31
CA GLY A 294 -6.16 22.99 -14.79
C GLY A 294 -6.76 23.99 -13.83
N THR A 295 -5.95 24.98 -13.47
CA THR A 295 -6.37 26.13 -12.68
C THR A 295 -6.32 27.39 -13.52
N GLY A 296 -7.16 28.36 -13.20
CA GLY A 296 -7.22 29.65 -13.85
C GLY A 296 -7.86 30.67 -12.93
N ILE A 297 -8.11 31.87 -13.45
CA ILE A 297 -8.77 32.92 -12.68
C ILE A 297 -10.27 32.72 -12.74
N THR A 298 -10.93 32.59 -11.60
CA THR A 298 -12.38 32.43 -11.45
C THR A 298 -13.15 33.40 -12.33
N GLY A 299 -14.11 32.86 -13.08
CA GLY A 299 -14.96 33.64 -13.98
C GLY A 299 -14.30 34.05 -15.28
N GLN A 300 -12.99 33.82 -15.46
CA GLN A 300 -12.31 34.04 -16.74
C GLN A 300 -12.48 32.84 -17.65
N ASP A 301 -12.39 33.11 -18.95
CA ASP A 301 -12.45 32.06 -19.95
C ASP A 301 -11.07 31.48 -20.21
N VAL A 302 -11.03 30.16 -20.39
CA VAL A 302 -9.88 29.41 -20.87
C VAL A 302 -10.22 28.88 -22.25
N VAL A 303 -9.42 29.27 -23.25
CA VAL A 303 -9.48 28.71 -24.60
C VAL A 303 -8.48 27.56 -24.67
N ILE A 304 -8.97 26.35 -24.94
CA ILE A 304 -8.17 25.12 -25.00
C ILE A 304 -8.10 24.65 -26.44
N THR A 305 -6.89 24.40 -26.93
CA THR A 305 -6.63 23.82 -28.25
C THR A 305 -5.86 22.51 -28.10
N VAL A 306 -6.31 21.44 -28.74
CA VAL A 306 -5.57 20.17 -28.85
C VAL A 306 -5.00 20.06 -30.26
N ASN A 307 -3.68 20.17 -30.44
CA ASN A 307 -3.08 20.44 -31.75
C ASN A 307 -3.00 19.23 -32.70
N SER A 308 -3.05 18.00 -32.17
CA SER A 308 -3.00 16.76 -32.96
C SER A 308 -4.24 16.52 -33.82
N THR A 309 -5.37 17.08 -33.38
CA THR A 309 -6.67 17.05 -34.05
C THR A 309 -7.30 18.37 -33.65
N PRO A 310 -7.26 19.44 -34.47
CA PRO A 310 -7.55 20.80 -34.03
C PRO A 310 -8.97 20.91 -33.47
N GLN A 311 -9.07 20.73 -32.15
CA GLN A 311 -10.28 20.86 -31.36
C GLN A 311 -10.10 22.08 -30.48
N ILE A 312 -11.03 23.02 -30.60
CA ILE A 312 -11.03 24.23 -29.79
C ILE A 312 -12.22 24.13 -28.83
N GLY A 313 -11.91 24.24 -27.53
CA GLY A 313 -12.87 24.33 -26.45
C GLY A 313 -12.76 25.68 -25.76
N LYS A 314 -13.88 26.18 -25.24
CA LYS A 314 -13.91 27.33 -24.35
C LYS A 314 -14.64 26.92 -23.08
N VAL A 315 -13.99 27.10 -21.94
CA VAL A 315 -14.57 26.80 -20.63
C VAL A 315 -14.31 27.97 -19.70
N THR A 316 -15.30 28.33 -18.90
CA THR A 316 -15.15 29.35 -17.88
C THR A 316 -14.61 28.70 -16.62
N VAL A 317 -13.58 29.30 -16.02
CA VAL A 317 -13.02 28.84 -14.75
C VAL A 317 -14.08 28.99 -13.67
N ASP A 318 -14.31 27.93 -12.92
CA ASP A 318 -15.32 27.90 -11.87
C ASP A 318 -14.95 28.79 -10.67
N LYS A 319 -15.88 28.85 -9.71
CA LYS A 319 -15.73 29.63 -8.46
C LYS A 319 -14.58 29.14 -7.57
N ASN A 320 -14.04 27.96 -7.85
CA ASN A 320 -12.93 27.33 -7.15
C ASN A 320 -11.59 27.53 -7.88
N GLY A 321 -11.59 28.27 -9.01
CA GLY A 321 -10.38 28.52 -9.80
C GLY A 321 -9.99 27.33 -10.67
N ALA A 322 -10.87 26.34 -10.84
CA ALA A 322 -10.63 25.14 -11.63
C ALA A 322 -11.37 25.20 -12.97
N TRP A 323 -10.80 24.52 -13.96
CA TRP A 323 -11.46 24.29 -15.23
C TRP A 323 -11.19 22.86 -15.70
N SER A 324 -12.13 22.31 -16.47
CA SER A 324 -11.96 21.01 -17.11
C SER A 324 -12.55 21.03 -18.51
N PHE A 325 -11.93 20.28 -19.40
CA PHE A 325 -12.32 20.17 -20.80
C PHE A 325 -12.14 18.73 -21.27
N ARG A 326 -13.16 18.21 -21.95
CA ARG A 326 -13.10 16.91 -22.61
C ARG A 326 -13.18 17.11 -24.14
N PRO A 327 -12.22 16.57 -24.92
CA PRO A 327 -12.29 16.56 -26.38
C PRO A 327 -13.62 15.94 -26.85
N LYS A 328 -14.25 16.54 -27.87
CA LYS A 328 -15.53 16.06 -28.42
C LYS A 328 -15.37 14.85 -29.34
N SER A 329 -14.17 14.67 -29.89
CA SER A 329 -13.84 13.52 -30.73
C SER A 329 -12.68 12.77 -30.11
N ALA A 330 -12.70 11.44 -30.27
CA ALA A 330 -11.61 10.60 -29.82
C ALA A 330 -10.28 11.03 -30.48
N LEU A 331 -9.27 11.20 -29.65
CA LEU A 331 -7.88 11.35 -30.05
C LEU A 331 -7.35 9.96 -30.44
N GLY A 332 -6.72 9.86 -31.60
CA GLY A 332 -6.05 8.63 -32.03
C GLY A 332 -4.88 8.28 -31.11
N ALA A 333 -4.37 7.05 -31.18
CA ALA A 333 -3.18 6.68 -30.44
C ALA A 333 -1.97 7.50 -30.93
N GLY A 334 -1.14 7.98 -30.00
CA GLY A 334 0.04 8.78 -30.33
C GLY A 334 0.25 9.95 -29.40
N SER A 335 1.10 10.89 -29.81
CA SER A 335 1.41 12.07 -29.02
C SER A 335 0.53 13.25 -29.39
N HIS A 336 0.03 13.95 -28.37
CA HIS A 336 -0.86 15.09 -28.47
C HIS A 336 -0.28 16.26 -27.67
N THR A 337 -0.58 17.48 -28.08
CA THR A 337 -0.23 18.69 -27.33
C THR A 337 -1.50 19.46 -27.03
N VAL A 338 -1.71 19.79 -25.76
CA VAL A 338 -2.74 20.74 -25.34
C VAL A 338 -2.11 22.11 -25.10
N SER A 339 -2.74 23.14 -25.63
CA SER A 339 -2.41 24.54 -25.38
C SER A 339 -3.63 25.24 -24.78
N ILE A 340 -3.45 25.95 -23.67
CA ILE A 340 -4.47 26.80 -23.08
C ILE A 340 -4.07 28.27 -23.21
N THR A 341 -5.05 29.13 -23.46
CA THR A 341 -4.90 30.59 -23.43
C THR A 341 -5.97 31.18 -22.52
N THR A 342 -5.55 32.00 -21.56
CA THR A 342 -6.43 32.70 -20.61
C THR A 342 -5.78 34.02 -20.19
N VAL A 343 -6.31 34.71 -19.19
CA VAL A 343 -5.74 35.94 -18.63
C VAL A 343 -5.17 35.71 -17.23
N ASP A 344 -4.08 36.39 -16.90
CA ASP A 344 -3.51 36.42 -15.55
C ASP A 344 -4.15 37.51 -14.67
N SER A 345 -3.66 37.63 -13.44
CA SER A 345 -4.21 38.54 -12.43
C SER A 345 -3.96 40.01 -12.76
N ALA A 346 -3.08 40.30 -13.73
CA ALA A 346 -2.85 41.63 -14.27
C ALA A 346 -3.69 41.89 -15.54
N GLY A 347 -4.58 40.96 -15.92
CA GLY A 347 -5.39 41.04 -17.15
C GLY A 347 -4.59 40.77 -18.42
N LYS A 348 -3.35 40.30 -18.33
CA LYS A 348 -2.50 39.99 -19.49
C LYS A 348 -2.80 38.57 -19.98
N SER A 349 -2.83 38.39 -21.30
CA SER A 349 -3.01 37.06 -21.88
C SER A 349 -1.79 36.16 -21.62
N VAL A 350 -2.05 34.93 -21.15
CA VAL A 350 -1.06 33.90 -20.87
C VAL A 350 -1.42 32.62 -21.61
N THR A 351 -0.42 32.02 -22.25
CA THR A 351 -0.53 30.74 -22.94
C THR A 351 0.35 29.69 -22.28
N LEU A 352 -0.21 28.52 -21.95
CA LEU A 352 0.53 27.36 -21.44
C LEU A 352 0.32 26.18 -22.38
N SER A 353 1.35 25.35 -22.58
CA SER A 353 1.24 24.14 -23.39
C SER A 353 1.84 22.93 -22.68
N ARG A 354 1.27 21.74 -22.92
CA ARG A 354 1.77 20.46 -22.43
C ARG A 354 1.57 19.33 -23.43
N LYS A 355 2.55 18.43 -23.50
CA LYS A 355 2.53 17.24 -24.35
C LYS A 355 2.08 16.01 -23.55
N PHE A 356 1.21 15.17 -24.13
CA PHE A 356 0.78 13.91 -23.54
C PHE A 356 0.67 12.81 -24.62
N ILE A 357 0.50 11.56 -24.21
CA ILE A 357 0.45 10.39 -25.11
C ILE A 357 -0.84 9.62 -24.84
N VAL A 358 -1.64 9.40 -25.89
CA VAL A 358 -2.78 8.48 -25.86
C VAL A 358 -2.26 7.11 -26.30
N LEU A 359 -2.37 6.12 -25.44
CA LEU A 359 -1.98 4.74 -25.73
C LEU A 359 -3.05 4.07 -26.59
N LYS A 360 -2.64 3.19 -27.50
CA LYS A 360 -3.57 2.45 -28.36
C LYS A 360 -4.51 1.61 -27.49
N SER A 361 -5.80 1.93 -27.50
CA SER A 361 -6.83 1.05 -26.95
C SER A 361 -6.79 -0.25 -27.74
N GLY A 362 -6.76 -1.40 -27.05
CA GLY A 362 -6.58 -2.72 -27.64
C GLY A 362 -7.58 -2.98 -28.75
N GLU A 363 -7.15 -2.79 -29.98
CA GLU A 363 -7.90 -3.11 -31.17
C GLU A 363 -7.92 -4.64 -31.29
N ARG A 364 -9.11 -5.23 -31.18
CA ARG A 364 -9.32 -6.62 -31.61
C ARG A 364 -8.92 -6.70 -33.08
N VAL A 365 -7.82 -7.37 -33.39
CA VAL A 365 -7.68 -7.96 -34.71
C VAL A 365 -8.56 -9.21 -34.70
N LEU A 366 -9.76 -9.08 -35.25
CA LEU A 366 -10.56 -10.22 -35.70
C LEU A 366 -10.11 -10.51 -37.14
N GLY A 367 -9.30 -11.54 -37.34
CA GLY A 367 -8.83 -12.04 -38.66
C GLY A 367 -7.30 -12.16 -38.70
N GLU A 368 -6.68 -13.28 -39.04
CA GLU A 368 -7.16 -14.42 -39.84
C GLU A 368 -7.13 -15.72 -39.03
N ALA A 369 -8.10 -16.61 -39.30
CA ALA A 369 -7.97 -18.01 -38.93
C ALA A 369 -6.78 -18.61 -39.69
N THR A 370 -5.74 -19.02 -38.97
CA THR A 370 -4.74 -19.92 -39.52
C THR A 370 -5.46 -21.21 -39.94
N PRO A 371 -5.41 -21.63 -41.21
CA PRO A 371 -6.08 -22.85 -41.65
C PRO A 371 -5.47 -24.05 -40.93
N SER A 372 -6.32 -25.02 -40.60
CA SER A 372 -5.98 -26.28 -39.97
C SER A 372 -4.72 -26.90 -40.55
N GLY A 373 -3.67 -27.01 -39.73
CA GLY A 373 -2.52 -27.85 -40.02
C GLY A 373 -2.93 -29.32 -39.98
N SER A 374 -3.09 -29.91 -41.15
CA SER A 374 -3.21 -31.35 -41.34
C SER A 374 -1.96 -32.04 -40.82
N LEU A 375 -2.13 -33.01 -39.92
CA LEU A 375 -1.05 -33.86 -39.42
C LEU A 375 -0.54 -34.74 -40.57
N SER A 376 0.74 -34.61 -40.91
CA SER A 376 1.47 -35.61 -41.69
C SER A 376 2.73 -35.99 -40.91
N PRO A 377 2.87 -37.23 -40.41
CA PRO A 377 4.05 -37.65 -39.66
C PRO A 377 5.21 -37.87 -40.62
N THR A 378 6.26 -37.05 -40.50
CA THR A 378 7.55 -37.35 -41.14
C THR A 378 8.42 -38.08 -40.11
N LEU A 379 8.57 -39.39 -40.31
CA LEU A 379 9.55 -40.24 -39.65
C LEU A 379 10.95 -39.86 -40.16
N PHE A 380 11.82 -39.35 -39.29
CA PHE A 380 13.26 -39.59 -39.40
C PHE A 380 13.90 -39.73 -38.00
N PRO A 381 14.76 -40.74 -37.79
CA PRO A 381 15.45 -40.96 -36.52
C PRO A 381 16.65 -40.02 -36.43
N SER A 382 16.73 -39.22 -35.37
CA SER A 382 17.99 -38.61 -34.95
C SER A 382 18.42 -39.27 -33.65
N THR A 383 19.32 -40.24 -33.78
CA THR A 383 20.06 -40.86 -32.68
C THR A 383 21.03 -39.84 -32.10
N THR A 384 20.51 -38.99 -31.21
CA THR A 384 21.33 -38.23 -30.29
C THR A 384 21.42 -39.06 -29.00
N PRO A 385 22.61 -39.48 -28.54
CA PRO A 385 22.72 -40.19 -27.27
C PRO A 385 22.30 -39.21 -26.17
N PHE A 386 21.21 -39.51 -25.48
CA PHE A 386 20.94 -38.91 -24.18
C PHE A 386 21.99 -39.46 -23.22
N GLU A 387 22.80 -38.58 -22.65
CA GLU A 387 23.46 -38.88 -21.39
C GLU A 387 22.36 -39.18 -20.37
N THR A 388 22.33 -40.42 -19.89
CA THR A 388 21.61 -40.79 -18.68
C THR A 388 22.22 -39.99 -17.53
N ILE A 389 21.57 -38.88 -17.18
CA ILE A 389 21.83 -38.22 -15.90
C ILE A 389 21.39 -39.21 -14.85
N ALA A 390 22.35 -39.76 -14.10
CA ALA A 390 22.08 -40.56 -12.93
C ALA A 390 21.15 -39.76 -11.98
N PRO A 391 20.20 -40.41 -11.30
CA PRO A 391 19.34 -39.71 -10.36
C PRO A 391 20.22 -38.99 -9.33
N THR A 392 20.11 -37.66 -9.31
CA THR A 392 20.64 -36.87 -8.20
C THR A 392 19.95 -37.38 -6.95
N GLU A 393 20.74 -37.87 -5.99
CA GLU A 393 20.24 -38.26 -4.68
C GLU A 393 19.36 -37.13 -4.13
N ILE A 394 18.11 -37.48 -3.84
CA ILE A 394 17.22 -36.65 -3.06
C ILE A 394 17.90 -36.51 -1.70
N LEU A 395 18.45 -35.33 -1.40
CA LEU A 395 18.79 -34.99 -0.04
C LEU A 395 17.49 -35.01 0.76
N THR A 396 17.31 -36.10 1.50
CA THR A 396 16.31 -36.23 2.57
C THR A 396 16.39 -34.96 3.41
N PRO A 397 15.25 -34.31 3.77
CA PRO A 397 15.31 -33.19 4.69
C PRO A 397 15.99 -33.66 5.97
N THR A 398 17.11 -33.03 6.33
CA THR A 398 17.74 -33.24 7.63
C THR A 398 16.67 -32.93 8.68
N PRO A 399 16.32 -33.86 9.57
CA PRO A 399 15.37 -33.57 10.64
C PRO A 399 15.88 -32.37 11.45
N PRO A 400 14.98 -31.56 12.04
CA PRO A 400 15.39 -30.45 12.88
C PRO A 400 16.36 -30.98 13.95
N VAL A 401 17.49 -30.32 14.12
CA VAL A 401 18.48 -30.67 15.14
C VAL A 401 17.76 -30.62 16.49
N THR A 402 17.58 -31.78 17.11
CA THR A 402 17.01 -31.91 18.45
C THR A 402 17.80 -31.00 19.38
N GLY A 403 17.12 -30.06 20.04
CA GLY A 403 17.74 -29.13 20.97
C GLY A 403 18.63 -29.88 21.97
N PHE A 404 19.79 -29.29 22.28
CA PHE A 404 20.72 -29.86 23.27
C PHE A 404 20.01 -29.95 24.64
N MET A 405 19.58 -31.16 25.00
CA MET A 405 18.92 -31.50 26.27
C MET A 405 19.88 -31.52 27.48
N THR A 406 21.13 -31.08 27.29
CA THR A 406 22.16 -31.05 28.34
C THR A 406 21.74 -30.34 29.63
N PRO A 407 21.03 -29.19 29.65
CA PRO A 407 20.59 -28.61 30.91
C PRO A 407 19.53 -29.48 31.59
N THR A 408 18.63 -30.12 30.84
CA THR A 408 17.57 -30.98 31.40
C THR A 408 18.15 -32.21 32.10
N TYR A 409 19.18 -32.84 31.53
CA TYR A 409 19.85 -33.97 32.17
C TYR A 409 20.64 -33.57 33.43
N ILE A 410 21.24 -32.37 33.45
CA ILE A 410 21.90 -31.85 34.64
C ILE A 410 20.87 -31.59 35.75
N PHE A 411 19.73 -30.98 35.45
CA PHE A 411 18.69 -30.75 36.47
C PHE A 411 18.06 -32.04 36.97
N LEU A 412 17.86 -33.03 36.11
CA LEU A 412 17.29 -34.33 36.49
C LEU A 412 18.27 -35.14 37.34
N THR A 413 19.58 -35.11 37.03
CA THR A 413 20.61 -35.77 37.84
C THR A 413 20.82 -35.10 39.20
N VAL A 414 20.85 -33.76 39.25
CA VAL A 414 20.94 -33.00 40.51
C VAL A 414 19.68 -33.23 41.37
N GLY A 415 18.49 -33.24 40.76
CA GLY A 415 17.24 -33.57 41.44
C GLY A 415 17.22 -35.00 42.00
N ALA A 416 17.65 -35.99 41.21
CA ALA A 416 17.74 -37.38 41.66
C ALA A 416 18.74 -37.56 42.81
N LEU A 417 19.90 -36.90 42.76
CA LEU A 417 20.90 -36.93 43.83
C LEU A 417 20.37 -36.31 45.13
N LEU A 418 19.61 -35.22 45.05
CA LEU A 418 18.98 -34.59 46.22
C LEU A 418 17.90 -35.48 46.85
N VAL A 419 17.09 -36.16 46.03
CA VAL A 419 16.08 -37.11 46.51
C VAL A 419 16.73 -38.33 47.15
N ILE A 420 17.79 -38.89 46.57
CA ILE A 420 18.54 -40.02 47.14
C ILE A 420 19.23 -39.61 48.44
N ALA A 421 19.82 -38.41 48.51
CA ALA A 421 20.42 -37.88 49.73
C ALA A 421 19.37 -37.65 50.84
N GLY A 422 18.19 -37.15 50.49
CA GLY A 422 17.07 -36.99 51.41
C GLY A 422 16.54 -38.33 51.95
N LEU A 423 16.36 -39.33 51.07
CA LEU A 423 15.91 -40.66 51.46
C LEU A 423 16.94 -41.39 52.34
N LYS A 424 18.25 -41.28 52.06
CA LYS A 424 19.30 -41.81 52.94
C LYS A 424 19.31 -41.15 54.32
N PHE A 425 18.89 -39.90 54.43
CA PHE A 425 18.79 -39.21 55.73
C PHE A 425 17.56 -39.61 56.55
N ILE A 426 16.48 -40.07 55.90
CA ILE A 426 15.25 -40.51 56.56
C ILE A 426 15.35 -41.97 57.04
N PHE A 427 16.12 -42.81 56.34
CA PHE A 427 16.12 -44.27 56.55
C PHE A 427 17.42 -44.88 57.08
N LEU A 428 18.43 -44.09 57.49
CA LEU A 428 19.57 -44.61 58.25
C LEU A 428 19.41 -44.34 59.76
N PRO A 429 19.55 -45.36 60.64
CA PRO A 429 19.17 -45.32 62.05
C PRO A 429 20.13 -44.60 63.02
#